data_AF-A0A6B1DK79-F1
#
_entry.id   AF-A0A6B1DK79-F1
#
_cell.length_a   1.000
_cell.length_b   1.000
_cell.length_c   1.000
_cell.angle_alpha   90.00
_cell.angle_beta   90.00
_cell.angle_gamma   90.00
#
_symmetry.space_group_name_H-M   'P 1'
#
loop_
_entity.id
_entity.type
_entity.pdbx_description
1 polymer ?
#
loop_
_entity_poly.entity_id
_entity_poly.type
_entity_poly.pdbx_seq_one_letter_code
_entity_poly.pdbx_strand_id
1 'polypeptide(L)'
;MARLAEDQFGDWIKAVVDVSRGIMAIAGDLHADDEATLLADGSRQQDLWGINLYPLESGEDWIEFDSMINLRPSQGNRSRGVDDERTRGRIREVVESLVLTD
;
A
#
# COMPACT_ATOMS: atom_id res chain seq x y z
N MET A 1 11.05 -3.95 8.82
CA MET A 1 10.80 -3.07 7.65
C MET A 1 12.00 -2.21 7.28
N ALA A 2 12.71 -1.58 8.24
CA ALA A 2 13.90 -0.76 7.95
C ALA A 2 14.95 -1.42 7.03
N ARG A 3 15.32 -2.69 7.28
CA ARG A 3 16.25 -3.43 6.40
C ARG A 3 15.74 -3.59 4.96
N LEU A 4 14.44 -3.82 4.78
CA LEU A 4 13.83 -3.96 3.46
C LEU A 4 13.75 -2.61 2.72
N ALA A 5 13.60 -1.51 3.47
CA ALA A 5 13.69 -0.16 2.92
C ALA A 5 15.11 0.13 2.41
N GLU A 6 16.13 -0.16 3.23
CA GLU A 6 17.54 0.02 2.85
C GLU A 6 17.89 -0.75 1.57
N ASP A 7 17.39 -1.98 1.43
CA ASP A 7 17.66 -2.84 0.27
C ASP A 7 16.94 -2.37 -1.03
N GLN A 8 15.87 -1.57 -0.94
CA GLN A 8 15.07 -1.14 -2.09
C GLN A 8 15.20 0.35 -2.42
N PHE A 9 14.81 1.24 -1.50
CA PHE A 9 14.68 2.68 -1.76
C PHE A 9 15.30 3.58 -0.68
N GLY A 10 16.07 3.01 0.25
CA GLY A 10 16.71 3.73 1.36
C GLY A 10 15.82 3.74 2.59
N ASP A 11 14.86 4.65 2.65
CA ASP A 11 14.05 4.96 3.84
C ASP A 11 12.57 4.58 3.72
N TRP A 12 12.15 4.04 2.58
CA TRP A 12 10.78 3.59 2.36
C TRP A 12 10.67 2.30 1.54
N ILE A 13 9.50 1.68 1.59
CA ILE A 13 9.15 0.51 0.78
C ILE A 13 7.82 0.71 0.07
N LYS A 14 7.67 0.06 -1.09
CA LYS A 14 6.40 -0.08 -1.77
C LYS A 14 5.59 -1.20 -1.14
N ALA A 15 4.29 -1.01 -1.10
CA ALA A 15 3.33 -2.03 -0.70
C ALA A 15 2.04 -1.89 -1.51
N VAL A 16 1.32 -2.99 -1.66
CA VAL A 16 -0.08 -2.99 -2.12
C VAL A 16 -0.94 -3.68 -1.07
N VAL A 17 -2.04 -3.03 -0.71
CA VAL A 17 -2.98 -3.48 0.32
C VAL A 17 -4.25 -3.97 -0.34
N ASP A 18 -4.70 -5.16 0.04
CA ASP A 18 -6.06 -5.62 -0.24
C ASP A 18 -6.97 -5.24 0.94
N VAL A 19 -7.77 -4.20 0.75
CA VAL A 19 -8.66 -3.70 1.82
C VAL A 19 -9.83 -4.63 2.12
N SER A 20 -10.15 -5.55 1.20
CA SER A 20 -11.26 -6.51 1.33
C SER A 20 -10.82 -7.74 2.12
N ARG A 21 -9.61 -8.24 1.87
CA ARG A 21 -9.04 -9.44 2.48
C ARG A 21 -8.18 -9.16 3.71
N GLY A 22 -7.76 -7.91 3.93
CA GLY A 22 -6.94 -7.54 5.08
C GLY A 22 -5.51 -8.07 5.00
N ILE A 23 -4.95 -8.11 3.80
CA ILE A 23 -3.58 -8.57 3.54
C ILE A 23 -2.81 -7.50 2.76
N MET A 24 -1.48 -7.56 2.79
CA MET A 24 -0.63 -6.73 1.94
C MET A 24 0.48 -7.55 1.28
N ALA A 25 0.90 -7.10 0.10
CA ALA A 25 2.15 -7.51 -0.52
C ALA A 25 3.18 -6.37 -0.39
N ILE A 26 4.44 -6.75 -0.20
CA ILE A 26 5.61 -5.87 -0.11
C ILE A 26 6.78 -6.55 -0.86
N ALA A 27 7.86 -5.78 -1.05
CA ALA A 27 9.13 -6.23 -1.65
C ALA A 27 9.11 -6.39 -3.18
N GLY A 28 8.06 -5.93 -3.86
CA GLY A 28 8.12 -5.65 -5.29
C GLY A 28 8.90 -4.37 -5.61
N ASP A 29 9.68 -4.40 -6.69
CA ASP A 29 10.38 -3.20 -7.21
C ASP A 29 9.38 -2.11 -7.62
N LEU A 30 8.19 -2.50 -8.08
CA LEU A 30 7.08 -1.62 -8.42
C LEU A 30 5.81 -2.06 -7.67
N HIS A 31 4.91 -1.11 -7.42
CA HIS A 31 3.56 -1.41 -6.92
C HIS A 31 2.79 -2.37 -7.84
N ALA A 32 3.13 -2.40 -9.14
CA ALA A 32 2.52 -3.32 -10.10
C ALA A 32 2.94 -4.80 -9.85
N ASP A 33 4.12 -5.03 -9.29
CA ASP A 33 4.61 -6.38 -8.98
C ASP A 33 3.87 -6.95 -7.75
N ASP A 34 3.69 -6.11 -6.73
CA ASP A 34 2.87 -6.42 -5.55
C ASP A 34 1.39 -6.60 -5.93
N GLU A 35 0.84 -5.75 -6.81
CA GLU A 35 -0.52 -5.89 -7.34
C GLU A 35 -0.69 -7.22 -8.08
N ALA A 36 0.26 -7.56 -8.96
CA ALA A 36 0.25 -8.82 -9.70
C ALA A 36 0.30 -10.04 -8.77
N THR A 37 1.10 -9.97 -7.70
CA THR A 37 1.19 -11.03 -6.69
C THR A 37 -0.14 -11.26 -5.99
N LEU A 38 -0.81 -10.19 -5.53
CA LEU A 38 -2.11 -10.30 -4.87
C LEU A 38 -3.21 -10.78 -5.83
N LEU A 39 -3.19 -10.32 -7.09
CA LEU A 39 -4.11 -10.80 -8.12
C LEU A 39 -3.94 -12.30 -8.37
N ALA A 40 -2.69 -12.80 -8.44
CA ALA A 40 -2.40 -14.23 -8.58
C ALA A 40 -2.85 -15.04 -7.35
N ASP A 41 -2.83 -14.44 -6.16
CA ASP A 41 -3.34 -15.02 -4.91
C ASP A 41 -4.87 -14.91 -4.76
N GLY A 42 -5.57 -14.31 -5.73
CA GLY A 42 -7.04 -14.29 -5.80
C GLY A 42 -7.70 -13.00 -5.31
N SER A 43 -6.92 -11.94 -5.07
CA SER A 43 -7.47 -10.61 -4.82
C SER A 43 -8.21 -10.04 -6.04
N ARG A 44 -9.11 -9.09 -5.78
CA ARG A 44 -9.82 -8.36 -6.84
C ARG A 44 -9.14 -7.02 -7.05
N GLN A 45 -8.85 -6.65 -8.31
CA GLN A 45 -8.15 -5.39 -8.62
C GLN A 45 -8.81 -4.14 -8.01
N GLN A 46 -10.14 -4.11 -7.91
CA GLN A 46 -10.90 -3.00 -7.30
C GLN A 46 -10.68 -2.83 -5.80
N ASP A 47 -10.14 -3.85 -5.12
CA ASP A 47 -9.88 -3.86 -3.68
C ASP A 47 -8.40 -3.59 -3.38
N LEU A 48 -7.55 -3.41 -4.41
CA LEU A 48 -6.10 -3.23 -4.29
C LEU A 48 -5.67 -1.76 -4.35
N TRP A 49 -4.85 -1.34 -3.40
CA TRP A 49 -4.36 0.05 -3.29
C TRP A 49 -2.87 0.09 -2.99
N GLY A 50 -2.13 0.84 -3.80
CA GLY A 50 -0.69 1.03 -3.62
C GLY A 50 -0.39 2.14 -2.61
N ILE A 51 0.59 1.88 -1.75
CA ILE A 51 1.09 2.82 -0.74
C ILE A 51 2.61 2.77 -0.66
N ASN A 52 3.21 3.81 -0.10
CA ASN A 52 4.60 3.78 0.35
C ASN A 52 4.61 3.78 1.89
N LEU A 53 5.47 2.96 2.49
CA LEU A 53 5.65 2.89 3.93
C LEU A 53 7.04 3.45 4.27
N TYR A 54 7.09 4.38 5.22
CA TYR A 54 8.31 5.02 5.71
C TYR A 54 8.62 4.55 7.13
N PRO A 55 9.40 3.46 7.33
CA PRO A 55 9.50 2.80 8.64
C PRO A 55 10.20 3.62 9.73
N LEU A 56 10.83 4.74 9.37
CA LEU A 56 11.53 5.64 10.30
C LEU A 56 10.71 6.88 10.66
N GLU A 57 9.60 7.12 9.96
CA GLU A 57 8.69 8.22 10.27
C GLU A 57 7.77 7.86 11.43
N SER A 58 7.33 8.87 12.17
CA SER A 58 6.50 8.71 13.38
C SER A 58 5.08 9.22 13.17
N GLY A 59 4.13 8.77 14.00
CA GLY A 59 2.77 9.26 13.96
C GLY A 59 1.98 8.75 12.77
N GLU A 60 1.32 9.63 12.02
CA GLU A 60 0.49 9.25 10.85
C GLU A 60 1.24 9.36 9.52
N ASP A 61 2.43 9.95 9.51
CA ASP A 61 3.18 10.29 8.28
C ASP A 61 3.92 9.08 7.67
N TRP A 62 3.95 7.94 8.37
CA TRP A 62 4.64 6.73 7.90
C TRP A 62 3.91 5.97 6.78
N ILE A 63 2.67 6.35 6.45
CA ILE A 63 1.88 5.79 5.35
C ILE A 63 1.58 6.88 4.32
N GLU A 64 2.18 6.77 3.14
CA GLU A 64 1.90 7.64 2.00
C GLU A 64 1.04 6.90 0.96
N PHE A 65 0.02 7.58 0.46
CA PHE A 65 -0.97 6.98 -0.45
C PHE A 65 -0.63 7.14 -1.94
N ASP A 66 0.61 7.50 -2.31
CA ASP A 66 1.00 7.76 -3.70
C ASP A 66 1.42 6.49 -4.45
N SER A 67 0.68 6.15 -5.50
CA SER A 67 1.02 5.08 -6.42
C SER A 67 0.42 5.28 -7.81
N MET A 68 1.13 4.80 -8.86
CA MET A 68 0.58 4.78 -10.21
C MET A 68 -0.63 3.87 -10.35
N ILE A 69 -0.69 2.76 -9.61
CA ILE A 69 -1.81 1.81 -9.75
C ILE A 69 -3.12 2.44 -9.26
N ASN A 70 -3.05 3.44 -8.37
CA ASN A 70 -4.22 4.11 -7.81
C ASN A 70 -4.94 5.02 -8.83
N LEU A 71 -4.33 5.35 -9.98
CA LEU A 71 -4.99 6.14 -11.01
C LEU A 71 -6.07 5.32 -11.72
N ARG A 72 -7.29 5.33 -11.17
CA ARG A 72 -8.42 4.50 -11.62
C ARG A 72 -9.70 5.34 -11.80
N PRO A 73 -9.81 6.18 -12.86
CA PRO A 73 -10.98 7.05 -13.04
C PRO A 73 -12.32 6.30 -13.12
N SER A 74 -12.32 5.05 -13.60
CA SER A 74 -13.50 4.17 -13.65
C SER A 74 -14.02 3.76 -12.27
N GLN A 75 -13.18 3.85 -11.23
CA GLN A 75 -13.53 3.55 -9.84
C GLN A 75 -13.69 4.84 -9.00
N GLY A 76 -13.70 6.00 -9.65
CA GLY A 76 -13.85 7.29 -8.98
C GLY A 76 -12.56 7.89 -8.41
N ASN A 77 -11.41 7.23 -8.55
CA ASN A 77 -10.12 7.73 -8.09
C ASN A 77 -9.33 8.35 -9.25
N ARG A 78 -9.08 9.67 -9.20
CA ARG A 78 -8.51 10.43 -10.33
C ARG A 78 -7.09 10.90 -10.08
N SER A 79 -6.55 10.61 -8.90
CA SER A 79 -5.18 10.92 -8.53
C SER A 79 -4.34 9.64 -8.43
N ARG A 80 -3.04 9.80 -8.14
CA ARG A 80 -2.17 8.72 -7.67
C ARG A 80 -2.34 8.45 -6.17
N GLY A 81 -3.01 9.36 -5.48
CA GLY A 81 -3.44 9.19 -4.10
C GLY A 81 -4.62 8.22 -3.98
N VAL A 82 -5.16 8.14 -2.77
CA VAL A 82 -6.47 7.55 -2.50
C VAL A 82 -7.42 8.67 -2.12
N ASP A 83 -8.33 9.02 -3.02
CA ASP A 83 -9.22 10.18 -2.91
C ASP A 83 -10.34 9.97 -1.88
N ASP A 84 -10.77 8.72 -1.68
CA ASP A 84 -11.82 8.34 -0.74
C ASP A 84 -11.26 8.10 0.68
N GLU A 85 -11.67 8.94 1.64
CA GLU A 85 -11.14 8.87 3.01
C GLU A 85 -11.54 7.58 3.74
N ARG A 86 -12.69 6.98 3.39
CA ARG A 86 -13.07 5.68 3.96
C ARG A 86 -12.10 4.58 3.53
N THR A 87 -11.67 4.61 2.28
CA THR A 87 -10.66 3.68 1.74
C THR A 87 -9.31 3.90 2.42
N ARG A 88 -8.89 5.16 2.62
CA ARG A 88 -7.68 5.48 3.41
C ARG A 88 -7.75 4.91 4.83
N GLY A 89 -8.88 5.07 5.52
CA GLY A 89 -9.12 4.49 6.84
C GLY A 89 -8.92 2.97 6.84
N ARG A 90 -9.53 2.26 5.89
CA ARG A 90 -9.37 0.80 5.76
C ARG A 90 -7.93 0.38 5.47
N ILE A 91 -7.21 1.14 4.65
CA ILE A 91 -5.79 0.88 4.38
C ILE A 91 -4.99 0.98 5.67
N ARG A 92 -5.17 2.05 6.46
CA ARG A 92 -4.50 2.23 7.76
C ARG A 92 -4.80 1.07 8.70
N GLU A 93 -6.08 0.72 8.86
CA GLU A 93 -6.50 -0.40 9.71
C GLU A 93 -5.79 -1.72 9.33
N VAL A 94 -5.72 -2.04 8.04
CA VAL A 94 -5.02 -3.25 7.56
C VAL A 94 -3.53 -3.17 7.84
N VAL A 95 -2.89 -2.06 7.48
CA VAL A 95 -1.44 -1.87 7.66
C VAL A 95 -1.05 -1.94 9.15
N GLU A 96 -1.76 -1.23 10.01
CA GLU A 96 -1.55 -1.23 11.47
C GLU A 96 -1.81 -2.62 12.10
N SER A 97 -2.70 -3.42 11.54
CA SER A 97 -2.94 -4.80 12.01
C SER A 97 -1.81 -5.78 11.63
N LEU A 98 -1.03 -5.46 10.59
CA LEU A 98 -0.01 -6.33 10.02
C LEU A 98 1.42 -5.92 10.43
N VAL A 99 1.63 -4.65 10.76
CA VAL A 99 2.91 -4.11 11.18
C VAL A 99 2.92 -3.97 12.70
N LEU A 100 3.73 -4.79 13.38
CA LEU A 100 4.00 -4.59 14.80
C LEU A 100 4.95 -3.39 14.96
N THR A 101 4.47 -2.35 15.61
CA THR A 101 5.27 -1.22 16.10
C THR A 101 5.53 -1.43 17.59
N ASP A 102 6.81 -1.53 17.96
CA ASP A 102 7.27 -1.46 19.37
C ASP A 102 7.54 0.01 19.76
#